data_AF-A0A2N5JB67-F1
#
_entry.id   AF-A0A2N5JB67-F1
#
_cell.length_a   1.000
_cell.length_b   1.000
_cell.length_c   1.000
_cell.angle_alpha   90.00
_cell.angle_beta   90.00
_cell.angle_gamma   90.00
#
_symmetry.space_group_name_H-M   'P 1'
#
loop_
_entity.id
_entity.type
_entity.pdbx_description
1 polymer ?
#
loop_
_entity_poly.entity_id
_entity_poly.type
_entity_poly.pdbx_seq_one_letter_code
_entity_poly.pdbx_strand_id
1 'polypeptide(L)' 'MDMETTCFQLITAAGSAKSDYLEAINTAKEGDFDGAQKLIDSGDASYREGHTVHSKLVQ' A
#
# COMPACT_ATOMS: atom_id res chain seq x y z
N MET A 1 15.25 4.61 -14.74
CA MET A 1 14.46 5.46 -13.83
C MET A 1 15.42 6.33 -13.07
N ASP A 2 15.06 7.59 -12.84
CA ASP A 2 15.81 8.42 -11.90
C ASP A 2 15.60 7.88 -10.47
N MET A 3 16.64 7.97 -9.64
CA MET A 3 16.59 7.57 -8.24
C MET A 3 15.53 8.37 -7.48
N GLU A 4 15.37 9.66 -7.81
CA GLU A 4 14.34 10.51 -7.23
C GLU A 4 12.92 9.97 -7.52
N THR A 5 12.63 9.63 -8.79
CA THR A 5 11.34 9.03 -9.18
C THR A 5 11.09 7.72 -8.44
N THR A 6 12.12 6.89 -8.30
CA THR A 6 12.02 5.60 -7.62
C THR A 6 11.70 5.78 -6.13
N CYS A 7 12.36 6.74 -5.46
CA CYS A 7 12.07 7.10 -4.08
C CYS A 7 10.63 7.61 -3.92
N PHE A 8 10.15 8.48 -4.81
CA PHE A 8 8.77 8.95 -4.79
C PHE A 8 7.77 7.80 -4.91
N GLN A 9 7.97 6.90 -5.88
CA GLN A 9 7.10 5.73 -6.06
C GLN A 9 7.05 4.85 -4.80
N LEU A 10 8.19 4.59 -4.16
CA LEU A 10 8.24 3.81 -2.93
C LEU A 10 7.53 4.50 -1.77
N ILE A 11 7.73 5.80 -1.58
CA ILE A 11 7.09 6.57 -0.51
C ILE A 11 5.59 6.60 -0.71
N THR A 12 5.12 6.87 -1.94
CA THR A 12 3.70 6.89 -2.26
C THR A 12 3.07 5.52 -2.06
N ALA A 13 3.66 4.45 -2.61
CA ALA A 13 3.13 3.09 -2.47
C ALA A 13 3.04 2.64 -1.01
N ALA A 14 4.09 2.88 -0.20
CA ALA A 14 4.10 2.55 1.21
C ALA A 14 3.12 3.40 2.03
N GLY A 15 2.99 4.69 1.68
CA GLY A 15 2.03 5.61 2.29
C GLY A 15 0.59 5.19 2.03
N SER A 16 0.24 4.92 0.78
CA SER A 16 -1.09 4.44 0.36
C SER A 16 -1.44 3.12 1.05
N ALA A 17 -0.56 2.13 0.99
CA ALA A 17 -0.80 0.83 1.64
C ALA A 17 -1.06 0.99 3.14
N LYS A 18 -0.23 1.79 3.84
CA LYS A 18 -0.40 2.05 5.28
C LYS A 18 -1.74 2.71 5.58
N SER A 19 -2.14 3.72 4.80
CA SER A 19 -3.43 4.41 5.00
C SER A 19 -4.59 3.45 4.82
N ASP A 20 -4.60 2.65 3.75
CA ASP A 20 -5.65 1.67 3.47
C ASP A 20 -5.77 0.65 4.61
N TYR A 21 -4.64 0.13 5.13
CA TYR A 21 -4.67 -0.80 6.26
C TYR A 21 -5.17 -0.15 7.56
N LEU A 22 -4.83 1.11 7.82
CA LEU A 22 -5.34 1.85 8.99
C LEU A 22 -6.85 2.08 8.89
N GLU A 23 -7.33 2.45 7.70
CA GLU A 23 -8.77 2.56 7.45
C GLU A 23 -9.45 1.20 7.60
N ALA A 24 -8.89 0.12 7.06
CA ALA A 24 -9.43 -1.22 7.21
C ALA A 24 -9.63 -1.61 8.69
N ILE A 25 -8.65 -1.29 9.54
CA ILE A 25 -8.76 -1.53 10.99
C ILE A 25 -9.91 -0.73 11.60
N ASN A 26 -10.10 0.52 11.18
CA ASN A 26 -11.20 1.36 11.70
C ASN A 26 -12.56 0.86 11.19
N THR A 27 -12.69 0.54 9.90
CA THR A 27 -13.90 -0.02 9.30
C THR A 27 -14.28 -1.37 9.94
N ALA A 28 -13.30 -2.22 10.23
CA ALA A 28 -13.54 -3.47 10.96
C ALA A 28 -14.04 -3.24 12.40
N LYS A 29 -13.55 -2.19 13.09
CA LYS A 29 -14.04 -1.82 14.44
C LYS A 29 -15.49 -1.34 14.42
N GLU A 30 -15.96 -0.82 13.29
CA GLU A 30 -17.35 -0.42 13.07
C GLU A 30 -18.26 -1.61 12.71
N GLY A 31 -17.68 -2.80 12.53
CA GLY A 31 -18.38 -4.04 12.19
C GLY A 31 -18.53 -4.30 10.70
N ASP A 32 -17.98 -3.42 9.84
CA ASP A 32 -17.97 -3.60 8.39
C ASP A 32 -16.72 -4.37 7.94
N PHE A 33 -16.79 -5.70 8.02
CA PHE A 33 -15.69 -6.57 7.61
C PHE A 33 -15.51 -6.64 6.08
N ASP A 34 -16.59 -6.49 5.32
CA ASP A 34 -16.53 -6.49 3.86
C ASP A 34 -15.82 -5.24 3.33
N GLY A 35 -16.11 -4.07 3.92
CA GLY A 35 -15.42 -2.82 3.64
C GLY A 35 -13.94 -2.88 4.05
N ALA A 36 -13.66 -3.44 5.24
CA ALA A 36 -12.29 -3.65 5.69
C ALA A 36 -11.50 -4.57 4.75
N GLN A 37 -12.10 -5.65 4.23
CA GLN A 37 -11.42 -6.53 3.28
C GLN A 37 -11.08 -5.82 1.97
N LYS A 38 -11.98 -4.98 1.45
CA LYS A 38 -11.69 -4.18 0.24
C LYS A 38 -10.52 -3.21 0.45
N LEU A 39 -10.44 -2.60 1.62
CA LEU A 39 -9.32 -1.71 1.98
C LEU A 39 -8.02 -2.51 2.10
N ILE A 40 -8.04 -3.71 2.68
CA ILE A 40 -6.87 -4.60 2.70
C ILE A 40 -6.42 -4.95 1.28
N ASP A 41 -7.35 -5.33 0.40
CA ASP A 41 -7.03 -5.69 -0.98
C ASP A 41 -6.43 -4.50 -1.76
N SER A 42 -6.93 -3.29 -1.50
CA SER A 42 -6.37 -2.03 -2.04
C SER A 42 -4.95 -1.78 -1.54
N GLY A 43 -4.74 -1.90 -0.22
CA GLY A 43 -3.43 -1.72 0.39
C GLY A 43 -2.41 -2.73 -0.14
N ASP A 44 -2.82 -3.98 -0.35
CA ASP A 44 -1.99 -5.04 -0.93
C ASP A 44 -1.64 -4.78 -2.39
N ALA A 45 -2.51 -4.11 -3.16
CA ALA A 45 -2.19 -3.68 -4.51
C ALA A 45 -1.09 -2.61 -4.50
N SER A 46 -1.21 -1.57 -3.67
CA SER A 46 -0.17 -0.54 -3.52
C SER A 46 1.14 -1.11 -2.98
N TYR A 47 1.07 -2.02 -2.01
CA TYR A 47 2.27 -2.67 -1.46
C TYR A 47 3.02 -3.47 -2.53
N ARG A 48 2.30 -4.25 -3.36
CA ARG A 48 2.90 -5.01 -4.46
C ARG A 48 3.54 -4.13 -5.52
N GLU A 49 2.95 -2.97 -5.81
CA GLU A 49 3.54 -1.98 -6.69
C GLU A 49 4.89 -1.48 -6.13
N GLY A 50 4.90 -1.06 -4.86
CA GLY A 50 6.11 -0.64 -4.17
C GLY A 50 7.18 -1.74 -4.13
N HIS A 51 6.78 -2.99 -3.83
CA HIS A 51 7.68 -4.13 -3.80
C HIS A 51 8.32 -4.43 -5.17
N THR A 52 7.56 -4.25 -6.26
CA THR A 52 8.06 -4.42 -7.63
C THR A 52 9.13 -3.38 -7.96
N VAL A 53 8.93 -2.12 -7.56
CA VAL A 53 9.92 -1.06 -7.73
C VAL A 53 11.15 -1.30 -6.85
N HIS A 54 10.95 -1.68 -5.59
CA HIS A 54 12.02 -2.00 -4.65
C HIS A 54 12.91 -3.13 -5.16
N SER A 55 12.31 -4.20 -5.71
CA SER A 55 13.03 -5.35 -6.25
C SER A 55 13.99 -4.98 -7.38
N LYS A 56 13.67 -3.95 -8.18
CA LYS A 56 14.54 -3.46 -9.27
C LYS A 56 15.79 -2.73 -8.77
N LEU A 57 15.81 -2.28 -7.50
CA LEU A 57 16.97 -1.61 -6.89
C LEU A 57 17.97 -2.59 -6.27
N VAL A 58 17.49 -3.77 -5.87
CA VAL A 58 18.28 -4.76 -5.13
C VAL A 58 18.93 -5.79 -6.08
N GLN A 59 18.48 -5.88 -7.35
CA GLN A 59 19.01 -6.80 -8.36
C GLN A 59 20.49 -6.58 -8.72
#